data_AF-A0A817JUD7-F1
#
_entry.id   AF-A0A817JUD7-F1
#
_cell.length_a   1.000
_cell.length_b   1.000
_cell.length_c   1.000
_cell.angle_alpha   90.00
_cell.angle_beta   90.00
_cell.angle_gamma   90.00
#
_symmetry.space_group_name_H-M   'P 1'
#
loop_
_entity.id
_entity.type
_entity.pdbx_description
1 polymer ?
#
loop_
_entity_poly.entity_id
_entity_poly.type
_entity_poly.pdbx_seq_one_letter_code
_entity_poly.pdbx_strand_id
1 'polypeptide(L)'
;MVCHDAQRGFYTSSIRMKKPHIVDLKIHYGDDFPDIHAELLEVLQEKDSTGITFLHGPPGTGKTFYLRYLINEIKDKSLIYVPPDLVN
;
A
#
# COMPACT_ATOMS: atom_id res chain seq x y z
N MET A 1 8.96 3.62 7.21
CA MET A 1 9.74 2.48 6.71
C MET A 1 10.44 1.83 7.88
N VAL A 2 10.38 0.51 8.00
CA VAL A 2 11.16 -0.23 8.98
C VAL A 2 12.61 -0.29 8.48
N CYS A 3 13.55 -0.02 9.38
CA CYS A 3 14.98 -0.15 9.17
C CYS A 3 15.57 -1.02 10.27
N HIS A 4 16.71 -1.65 10.00
CA HIS A 4 17.47 -2.42 10.98
C HIS A 4 18.93 -1.93 10.99
N ASP A 5 19.48 -1.74 12.19
CA ASP A 5 20.87 -1.37 12.41
C ASP A 5 21.45 -2.19 13.58
N ALA A 6 22.73 -2.56 13.49
CA ALA A 6 23.37 -3.42 14.50
C ALA A 6 23.43 -2.79 15.90
N GLN A 7 23.44 -1.46 16.02
CA GLN A 7 23.49 -0.76 17.29
C GLN A 7 22.10 -0.41 17.84
N ARG A 8 21.12 -0.15 16.95
CA ARG A 8 19.78 0.32 17.33
C ARG A 8 18.67 -0.73 17.22
N GLY A 9 18.95 -1.89 16.62
CA GLY A 9 17.92 -2.88 16.29
C GLY A 9 16.93 -2.35 15.25
N PHE A 10 15.64 -2.70 15.38
CA PHE A 10 14.59 -2.21 14.49
C PHE A 10 14.11 -0.81 14.88
N TYR A 11 14.00 0.08 13.89
CA TYR A 11 13.46 1.42 14.07
C TYR A 11 12.66 1.87 12.85
N THR A 12 11.84 2.90 13.01
CA THR A 12 11.08 3.50 11.90
C THR A 12 11.74 4.77 11.40
N SER A 13 11.87 4.91 10.09
CA SER A 13 12.24 6.15 9.42
C SER A 13 11.10 6.66 8.53
N SER A 14 10.99 7.99 8.40
CA SER A 14 10.02 8.62 7.51
C SER A 14 10.36 8.30 6.05
N ILE A 15 9.35 7.92 5.27
CA ILE A 15 9.48 7.74 3.82
C ILE A 15 8.50 8.67 3.12
N ARG A 16 8.99 9.43 2.15
CA ARG A 16 8.13 10.23 1.27
C ARG A 16 7.82 9.41 0.02
N MET A 17 6.57 8.99 -0.13
CA MET A 17 6.12 8.32 -1.35
C MET A 17 5.51 9.35 -2.30
N LYS A 18 5.96 9.36 -3.57
CA LYS A 18 5.30 10.16 -4.60
C LYS A 18 3.95 9.50 -4.93
N LYS A 19 2.88 10.27 -4.88
CA LYS A 19 1.56 9.83 -5.34
C LYS A 19 1.65 9.46 -6.83
N PRO A 20 1.40 8.18 -7.19
CA PRO A 20 1.30 7.80 -8.58
C PRO A 20 0.11 8.49 -9.25
N HIS A 21 0.25 8.81 -10.53
CA HIS A 21 -0.84 9.37 -11.31
C HIS A 21 -1.61 8.23 -11.98
N ILE A 22 -2.82 7.94 -11.49
CA ILE A 22 -3.79 7.05 -12.09
C ILE A 22 -4.90 7.94 -12.62
N VAL A 23 -5.09 7.96 -13.95
CA VAL A 23 -6.15 8.76 -14.58
C VAL A 23 -7.50 8.13 -14.31
N ASP A 24 -7.58 6.81 -14.48
CA ASP A 24 -8.81 6.06 -14.35
C ASP A 24 -8.50 4.62 -13.91
N LEU A 25 -9.03 4.20 -12.75
CA LEU A 25 -8.85 2.85 -12.23
C LEU A 25 -9.43 1.79 -13.16
N LYS A 26 -10.56 2.09 -13.81
CA LYS A 26 -11.22 1.19 -14.75
C LYS A 26 -10.33 0.89 -15.95
N ILE A 27 -9.76 1.94 -16.56
CA ILE A 27 -8.88 1.79 -17.72
C ILE A 27 -7.62 0.99 -17.37
N HIS A 28 -7.08 1.18 -16.17
CA HIS A 28 -5.80 0.58 -15.79
C HIS A 28 -5.92 -0.83 -15.19
N TYR A 29 -7.02 -1.15 -14.52
CA TYR A 29 -7.18 -2.38 -13.74
C TYR A 29 -8.44 -3.19 -14.06
N GLY A 30 -9.33 -2.67 -14.91
CA GLY A 30 -10.54 -3.36 -15.38
C GLY A 30 -11.83 -2.81 -14.78
N ASP A 31 -12.93 -3.20 -15.40
CA ASP A 31 -14.28 -2.66 -15.15
C ASP A 31 -14.76 -2.80 -13.71
N ASP A 32 -14.41 -3.90 -13.05
CA ASP A 32 -14.86 -4.20 -11.68
C ASP A 32 -13.89 -3.66 -10.61
N PHE A 33 -12.73 -3.15 -11.02
CA PHE A 33 -11.69 -2.73 -10.08
C PHE A 33 -12.02 -1.46 -9.27
N PRO A 34 -12.75 -0.46 -9.81
CA PRO A 34 -13.21 0.66 -9.00
C PRO A 34 -14.01 0.24 -7.76
N ASP A 35 -14.81 -0.81 -7.85
CA ASP A 35 -15.60 -1.31 -6.71
C ASP A 35 -14.69 -1.98 -5.67
N ILE A 36 -13.73 -2.80 -6.12
CA ILE A 36 -12.70 -3.40 -5.25
C ILE A 36 -11.88 -2.30 -4.55
N HIS A 37 -11.55 -1.22 -5.28
CA HIS A 37 -10.85 -0.08 -4.71
C HIS A 37 -11.66 0.61 -3.62
N ALA A 38 -12.95 0.86 -3.87
CA ALA A 38 -13.85 1.49 -2.91
C ALA A 38 -13.99 0.66 -1.63
N GLU A 39 -14.23 -0.65 -1.75
CA GLU A 39 -14.33 -1.58 -0.61
C GLU A 39 -13.02 -1.61 0.20
N LEU A 40 -11.87 -1.72 -0.49
CA LEU A 40 -10.57 -1.75 0.17
C LEU A 40 -10.27 -0.43 0.90
N LEU A 41 -10.62 0.71 0.29
CA LEU A 41 -10.41 2.01 0.91
C LEU A 41 -11.29 2.19 2.14
N GLU A 42 -12.55 1.76 2.08
CA GLU A 42 -13.50 1.79 3.20
C GLU A 42 -12.96 1.00 4.40
N VAL A 43 -12.59 -0.26 4.19
CA VAL A 43 -12.02 -1.12 5.24
C VAL A 43 -10.71 -0.54 5.79
N LEU A 44 -9.84 -0.01 4.92
CA LEU A 44 -8.58 0.57 5.34
C LEU A 44 -8.73 1.92 6.03
N GLN A 45 -9.84 2.64 5.86
CA GLN A 45 -10.11 3.90 6.57
C GLN A 45 -10.91 3.71 7.86
N GLU A 46 -11.67 2.61 7.98
CA GLU A 46 -12.42 2.29 9.18
C GLU A 46 -11.51 2.23 10.42
N LYS A 47 -11.94 2.89 11.50
CA LYS A 47 -11.17 2.94 12.75
C LYS A 47 -11.17 1.56 13.40
N ASP A 48 -10.02 1.11 13.86
CA ASP A 48 -9.83 -0.18 14.54
C ASP A 48 -10.19 -1.42 13.67
N SER A 49 -10.24 -1.25 12.34
CA SER A 49 -10.41 -2.37 11.42
C SER A 49 -9.22 -3.32 11.47
N THR A 50 -9.50 -4.62 11.42
CA THR A 50 -8.49 -5.68 11.40
C THR A 50 -8.67 -6.52 10.15
N GLY A 51 -7.58 -6.82 9.45
CA GLY A 51 -7.64 -7.66 8.27
C GLY A 51 -6.29 -7.79 7.57
N ILE A 52 -6.23 -8.71 6.60
CA ILE A 52 -5.08 -8.90 5.73
C ILE A 52 -5.59 -8.97 4.30
N THR A 53 -5.12 -8.04 3.47
CA THR A 53 -5.43 -8.02 2.03
C THR A 53 -4.19 -8.43 1.25
N PHE A 54 -4.38 -9.36 0.30
CA PHE A 54 -3.33 -9.77 -0.64
C PHE A 54 -3.61 -9.19 -2.02
N LEU A 55 -2.62 -8.50 -2.59
CA LEU A 55 -2.63 -8.14 -4.00
C LEU A 55 -1.74 -9.13 -4.77
N HIS A 56 -2.37 -10.04 -5.51
CA HIS A 56 -1.69 -11.05 -6.31
C HIS A 56 -1.99 -10.88 -7.81
N GLY A 57 -1.19 -11.53 -8.64
CA GLY A 57 -1.36 -11.52 -10.10
C GLY A 57 -0.03 -11.57 -10.86
N PRO A 58 -0.07 -11.73 -12.20
CA PRO A 58 1.13 -11.85 -13.03
C PRO A 58 2.14 -10.69 -12.86
N PRO A 59 3.44 -10.90 -13.11
CA PRO A 59 4.41 -9.81 -13.11
C PRO A 59 4.01 -8.73 -14.13
N GLY A 60 4.26 -7.46 -13.79
CA GLY A 60 3.92 -6.32 -14.66
C GLY A 60 2.50 -5.76 -14.53
N THR A 61 1.60 -6.37 -13.75
CA THR A 61 0.20 -5.89 -13.57
C THR A 61 0.03 -4.68 -12.63
N GLY A 62 1.10 -3.94 -12.32
CA GLY A 62 0.98 -2.69 -11.57
C GLY A 62 0.65 -2.82 -10.08
N LYS A 63 0.77 -4.00 -9.45
CA LYS A 63 0.49 -4.20 -8.00
C LYS A 63 1.21 -3.20 -7.08
N THR A 64 2.54 -3.08 -7.22
CA THR A 64 3.34 -2.13 -6.44
C THR A 64 2.97 -0.67 -6.74
N PHE A 65 2.54 -0.39 -7.97
CA PHE A 65 2.08 0.93 -8.37
C PHE A 65 0.75 1.28 -7.71
N TYR A 66 -0.20 0.33 -7.69
CA TYR A 66 -1.49 0.48 -7.00
C TYR A 66 -1.31 0.61 -5.49
N LEU A 67 -0.45 -0.20 -4.85
CA LEU A 67 -0.15 -0.05 -3.42
C LEU A 67 0.30 1.36 -3.06
N ARG A 68 1.22 1.94 -3.86
CA ARG A 68 1.68 3.33 -3.67
C ARG A 68 0.55 4.33 -3.85
N TYR A 69 -0.37 4.10 -4.77
CA TYR A 69 -1.55 4.93 -4.96
C TYR A 69 -2.49 4.84 -3.75
N LEU A 70 -2.87 3.63 -3.34
CA LEU A 70 -3.74 3.37 -2.21
C LEU A 70 -3.21 3.98 -0.90
N ILE A 71 -1.91 3.83 -0.64
CA ILE A 71 -1.23 4.45 0.51
C ILE A 71 -1.44 5.97 0.57
N ASN A 72 -1.51 6.65 -0.58
CA ASN A 72 -1.72 8.10 -0.65
C ASN A 72 -3.21 8.50 -0.51
N GLU A 73 -4.15 7.56 -0.64
CA GLU A 73 -5.59 7.80 -0.47
C GLU A 73 -6.05 7.61 0.99
N ILE A 74 -5.35 6.77 1.76
CA ILE A 74 -5.64 6.55 3.18
C ILE A 74 -5.30 7.82 3.97
N LYS A 75 -6.24 8.27 4.80
CA LYS A 75 -6.10 9.44 5.67
C LYS A 75 -6.00 9.00 7.12
N ASP A 76 -5.27 9.78 7.92
CA ASP A 76 -5.26 9.67 9.38
C ASP A 76 -4.85 8.30 9.97
N LYS A 77 -4.08 7.50 9.23
CA LYS A 77 -3.45 6.26 9.71
C LYS A 77 -1.95 6.29 9.55
N SER A 78 -1.25 5.73 10.55
CA SER A 78 0.19 5.51 10.48
C SER A 78 0.50 4.30 9.61
N LEU A 79 1.27 4.52 8.55
CA LEU A 79 1.68 3.46 7.63
C LEU A 79 3.08 2.95 7.98
N ILE A 80 3.20 1.62 8.05
CA ILE A 80 4.51 0.94 8.12
C ILE A 80 4.77 0.25 6.78
N TYR A 81 5.90 0.60 6.15
CA TYR A 81 6.43 -0.09 4.99
C TYR A 81 7.60 -0.97 5.42
N VAL A 82 7.50 -2.27 5.15
CA VAL A 82 8.53 -3.27 5.41
C VAL A 82 9.23 -3.60 4.08
N PRO A 83 10.46 -3.13 3.84
CA PRO A 83 11.21 -3.50 2.65
C PRO A 83 11.48 -5.03 2.60
N PRO A 84 11.51 -5.64 1.39
CA PRO A 84 11.78 -7.07 1.23
C PRO A 84 13.10 -7.51 1.87
N ASP A 85 14.11 -6.65 1.84
CA ASP A 85 15.46 -6.94 2.33
C ASP A 85 15.53 -7.14 3.86
N LEU A 86 14.47 -6.81 4.61
CA LEU A 86 14.38 -7.13 6.04
C LEU A 86 14.04 -8.60 6.32
N VAL A 87 13.56 -9.34 5.33
CA VAL A 87 13.06 -10.71 5.50
C VAL A 87 14.15 -11.75 5.20
N ASN A 88 15.30 -11.32 4.67
CA ASN A 88 16.47 -12.16 4.39
C ASN A 88 17.53 -12.10 5.48
#